data_AF-A0A1T1BH66-F1
#
_entry.id   AF-A0A1T1BH66-F1
#
_cell.length_a   1.000
_cell.length_b   1.000
_cell.length_c   1.000
_cell.angle_alpha   90.00
_cell.angle_beta   90.00
_cell.angle_gamma   90.00
#
_symmetry.space_group_name_H-M   'P 1'
#
loop_
_entity.id
_entity.type
_entity.pdbx_description
1 polymer ?
#
loop_
_entity_poly.entity_id
_entity_poly.type
_entity_poly.pdbx_seq_one_letter_code
_entity_poly.pdbx_strand_id
1 'polypeptide(L)' 'MWRFPKDPDISLTNNAAEQSLRTMVMARKVSQCSKNAVGAQTYMRIKSTVETARLRGQDPVAVLTGLMR' A
#
# COMPACT_ATOMS: atom_id res chain seq x y z
N MET A 1 -4.20 -3.68 -24.69
CA MET A 1 -3.10 -3.03 -25.45
C MET A 1 -1.97 -2.74 -24.47
N TRP A 2 -0.79 -3.31 -24.70
CA TRP A 2 0.36 -3.19 -23.78
C TRP A 2 1.08 -1.85 -24.00
N ARG A 3 1.25 -1.04 -22.94
CA ARG A 3 1.90 0.29 -23.02
C ARG A 3 3.43 0.23 -22.88
N PHE A 4 3.94 -0.73 -22.11
CA PHE A 4 5.38 -0.90 -21.83
C PHE A 4 6.30 -1.00 -23.07
N PRO A 5 5.91 -1.57 -24.24
CA PRO A 5 6.80 -1.61 -25.41
C PRO A 5 6.89 -0.26 -26.12
N LYS A 6 5.98 0.68 -25.82
CA LYS A 6 5.84 1.96 -26.51
C LYS A 6 6.31 3.14 -25.68
N ASP A 7 6.53 2.93 -24.38
CA ASP A 7 6.85 3.96 -23.42
C ASP A 7 8.01 3.47 -22.55
N PRO A 8 9.24 3.99 -22.76
CA PRO A 8 10.42 3.57 -22.02
C PRO A 8 10.39 3.97 -20.54
N ASP A 9 9.52 4.90 -20.13
CA ASP A 9 9.40 5.32 -18.74
C ASP A 9 8.62 4.31 -17.88
N ILE A 10 7.91 3.37 -18.53
CA ILE A 10 7.19 2.29 -17.85
C ILE A 10 8.12 1.09 -17.71
N SER A 11 8.38 0.67 -16.47
CA SER A 11 9.17 -0.53 -16.21
C SER A 11 8.59 -1.77 -16.88
N LEU A 12 9.46 -2.59 -17.49
CA LEU A 12 9.12 -3.90 -18.07
C LEU A 12 8.73 -4.94 -17.01
N THR A 13 8.93 -4.63 -15.72
CA THR A 13 8.74 -5.58 -14.62
C THR A 13 7.69 -5.07 -13.62
N ASN A 14 7.01 -5.99 -12.95
CA ASN A 14 6.06 -5.69 -11.88
C ASN A 14 6.73 -5.42 -10.51
N ASN A 15 8.06 -5.28 -10.48
CA ASN A 15 8.85 -5.24 -9.24
C ASN A 15 8.40 -4.11 -8.29
N ALA A 16 8.08 -2.93 -8.83
CA ALA A 16 7.59 -1.80 -8.02
C ALA A 16 6.27 -2.14 -7.30
N ALA A 17 5.32 -2.78 -7.99
CA ALA A 17 4.05 -3.16 -7.40
C ALA A 17 4.24 -4.29 -6.37
N GLU A 18 5.03 -5.31 -6.68
CA GLU A 18 5.34 -6.42 -5.76
C GLU A 18 6.03 -5.93 -4.49
N GLN A 19 6.98 -5.01 -4.63
CA GLN A 19 7.68 -4.41 -3.50
C GLN A 19 6.72 -3.63 -2.60
N SER A 20 5.77 -2.88 -3.17
CA SER A 20 4.75 -2.14 -2.41
C SER A 20 3.83 -3.06 -1.59
N LEU A 21 3.53 -4.25 -2.12
CA LEU A 21 2.66 -5.24 -1.46
C LEU A 21 3.41 -6.12 -0.44
N ARG A 22 4.74 -6.22 -0.55
CA ARG A 22 5.56 -7.15 0.24
C ARG A 22 5.32 -7.05 1.75
N THR A 23 5.27 -5.83 2.27
CA THR A 23 5.01 -5.58 3.70
C THR A 23 3.63 -6.07 4.13
N MET A 24 2.61 -5.93 3.27
CA MET A 24 1.25 -6.40 3.56
C MET A 24 1.19 -7.93 3.56
N VAL A 25 1.86 -8.60 2.62
CA VAL A 25 1.96 -10.06 2.57
C VAL A 25 2.69 -10.60 3.79
N MET A 26 3.79 -9.96 4.20
CA MET A 26 4.52 -10.33 5.41
C MET A 26 3.67 -10.15 6.68
N ALA A 27 2.97 -9.03 6.82
CA ALA A 27 2.06 -8.81 7.95
C ALA A 27 0.97 -9.88 8.02
N ARG A 28 0.34 -10.22 6.89
CA ARG A 28 -0.62 -11.33 6.83
C ARG A 28 0.00 -12.66 7.25
N LYS A 29 1.21 -12.97 6.77
CA LYS A 29 1.88 -14.24 7.05
C LYS A 29 2.27 -14.36 8.52
N VAL A 30 2.81 -13.30 9.12
CA VAL A 30 3.41 -13.33 10.46
C VAL A 30 2.38 -13.03 11.55
N SER A 31 1.49 -12.06 11.36
CA SER A 31 0.54 -11.60 12.40
C SER A 31 -0.93 -11.83 12.08
N GLN A 32 -1.22 -12.44 10.92
CA GLN A 32 -2.58 -12.69 10.44
C GLN A 32 -3.39 -11.38 10.36
N CYS A 33 -2.71 -10.26 10.06
CA CYS A 33 -3.29 -8.92 10.04
C CYS A 33 -4.17 -8.68 11.28
N SER A 34 -3.65 -8.93 12.48
CA SER A 34 -4.32 -8.80 13.79
C SER A 34 -5.42 -9.82 14.14
N LYS A 35 -5.20 -11.08 13.71
CA LYS A 35 -5.83 -12.33 14.19
C LYS A 35 -7.36 -12.44 14.12
N ASN A 36 -8.07 -11.38 13.70
CA ASN A 36 -9.50 -11.35 13.50
C ASN A 36 -9.86 -10.41 12.33
N ALA A 37 -11.11 -10.50 11.85
CA ALA A 37 -11.59 -9.75 10.69
C ALA A 37 -11.60 -8.24 10.90
N VAL A 38 -11.90 -7.76 12.11
CA VAL A 38 -11.93 -6.33 12.43
C VAL A 38 -10.52 -5.75 12.36
N GLY A 39 -9.57 -6.41 13.00
CA GLY A 39 -8.16 -6.04 12.96
C GLY A 39 -7.62 -6.03 11.53
N ALA A 40 -7.95 -7.05 10.73
CA ALA A 40 -7.50 -7.12 9.34
C ALA A 40 -8.04 -5.95 8.50
N GLN A 41 -9.30 -5.58 8.70
CA GLN A 41 -9.89 -4.40 8.06
C GLN A 41 -9.23 -3.10 8.52
N THR A 42 -8.97 -2.94 9.82
CA THR A 42 -8.27 -1.77 10.36
C THR A 42 -6.86 -1.65 9.78
N TYR A 43 -6.11 -2.75 9.74
CA TYR A 43 -4.78 -2.79 9.12
C TYR A 43 -4.83 -2.40 7.64
N MET A 44 -5.79 -2.94 6.88
CA MET A 44 -5.97 -2.59 5.47
C MET A 44 -6.27 -1.11 5.26
N ARG A 45 -7.19 -0.53 6.06
CA ARG A 45 -7.54 0.91 5.95
C ARG A 45 -6.33 1.78 6.20
N ILE A 46 -5.63 1.57 7.32
CA ILE A 46 -4.45 2.36 7.67
C ILE A 46 -3.38 2.23 6.57
N LYS A 47 -3.07 1.00 6.14
CA LYS A 47 -2.03 0.77 5.13
C LYS A 47 -2.40 1.40 3.79
N SER A 48 -3.64 1.26 3.34
CA SER A 48 -4.12 1.86 2.09
C SER A 48 -4.02 3.39 2.10
N THR A 49 -4.43 4.03 3.20
CA THR A 49 -4.32 5.49 3.36
C THR A 49 -2.87 5.94 3.36
N VAL A 50 -1.98 5.26 4.10
CA VAL A 50 -0.55 5.59 4.16
C VAL A 50 0.13 5.47 2.80
N GLU A 51 -0.10 4.37 2.07
CA GLU A 51 0.50 4.20 0.74
C GLU A 51 -0.04 5.24 -0.25
N THR A 52 -1.33 5.57 -0.17
CA THR A 52 -1.92 6.63 -1.00
C THR A 52 -1.31 8.00 -0.69
N ALA A 53 -1.11 8.33 0.60
CA ALA A 53 -0.46 9.57 1.01
C ALA A 53 0.97 9.67 0.46
N ARG A 54 1.75 8.59 0.57
CA ARG A 54 3.11 8.49 0.02
C ARG A 54 3.14 8.70 -1.49
N LEU A 55 2.26 8.03 -2.24
CA LEU A 55 2.16 8.18 -3.70
C LEU A 55 1.80 9.62 -4.12
N ARG A 56 1.11 10.36 -3.26
CA ARG A 56 0.75 11.77 -3.47
C ARG A 56 1.79 12.77 -2.94
N GLY A 57 2.90 12.29 -2.37
CA GLY A 57 3.91 13.16 -1.75
C GLY A 57 3.44 13.87 -0.47
N GLN A 58 2.43 13.31 0.20
CA GLN A 58 1.87 13.86 1.44
C GLN A 58 2.51 13.19 2.66
N ASP A 59 2.58 13.91 3.79
CA ASP A 59 2.95 13.30 5.07
C ASP A 59 1.84 12.34 5.54
N PRO A 60 2.11 11.02 5.66
CA PRO A 60 1.11 10.05 6.05
C PRO A 60 0.59 10.26 7.47
N VAL A 61 1.40 10.82 8.38
CA VAL A 61 0.98 11.07 9.77
C VAL A 61 -0.04 12.20 9.78
N ALA A 62 0.26 13.33 9.14
CA ALA A 62 -0.70 14.44 9.00
C ALA A 62 -2.03 14.00 8.36
N VAL A 63 -1.99 13.17 7.31
CA VAL A 63 -3.20 12.62 6.67
C VAL A 63 -4.01 11.78 7.64
N LEU A 64 -3.38 10.84 8.36
CA LEU A 64 -4.09 9.99 9.32
C LEU A 64 -4.69 10.80 10.47
N THR A 65 -3.94 11.74 11.04
CA THR A 65 -4.45 12.62 12.12
C THR A 65 -5.59 13.52 11.63
N GLY A 66 -5.58 13.92 10.36
CA GLY A 66 -6.68 14.67 9.74
C GLY A 66 -8.00 13.89 9.69
N LEU A 67 -7.94 12.55 9.57
CA LEU A 67 -9.11 11.67 9.52
C LEU A 67 -9.68 11.29 10.89
N MET A 68 -8.98 11.61 11.98
CA MET A 68 -9.39 11.29 13.35
C MET A 68 -10.22 12.40 14.02
N ARG A 69 -10.49 13.49 13.30
CA ARG A 69 -11.34 14.60 13.74
C ARG A 69 -12.79 14.36 13.31
#